data_AF-A0A1B8CKK0-F1
#
_entry.id   AF-A0A1B8CKK0-F1
#
_cell.length_a   1.000
_cell.length_b   1.000
_cell.length_c   1.000
_cell.angle_alpha   90.00
_cell.angle_beta   90.00
_cell.angle_gamma   90.00
#
_symmetry.space_group_name_H-M   'P 1'
#
loop_
_entity.id
_entity.type
_entity.pdbx_description
1 polymer ?
#
loop_
_entity_poly.entity_id
_entity_poly.type
_entity_poly.pdbx_seq_one_letter_code
_entity_poly.pdbx_strand_id
1 'polypeptide(L)'
;MHVNADAVASNKLVRAEWQERLASYDHDDGLGSDLEGFVSEFHSGKPCRVVERFEGAFNYCFRLHFDMIDHDDWLLRFPIPGDVMYPTEKVDQEVAVMNFITLKTRIPIPKVIASGRAPTLFGVANSRHSLKYQGSHLNF
;
A
#
# COMPACT_ATOMS: atom_id res chain seq x y z
N MET A 1 -30.37 -3.27 -10.96
CA MET A 1 -29.10 -2.64 -11.36
C MET A 1 -28.50 -3.49 -12.46
N HIS A 2 -28.36 -2.97 -13.68
CA HIS A 2 -27.72 -3.71 -14.78
C HIS A 2 -26.21 -3.55 -14.63
N VAL A 3 -25.50 -4.68 -14.47
CA VAL A 3 -24.05 -4.68 -14.24
C VAL A 3 -23.38 -5.01 -15.57
N ASN A 4 -22.38 -4.24 -15.97
CA ASN A 4 -21.59 -4.54 -17.16
C ASN A 4 -20.69 -5.76 -16.87
N ALA A 5 -21.04 -6.91 -17.45
CA ALA A 5 -20.33 -8.17 -17.23
C ALA A 5 -18.86 -8.11 -17.67
N ASP A 6 -18.56 -7.41 -18.77
CA ASP A 6 -17.21 -7.26 -19.29
C ASP A 6 -16.35 -6.42 -18.35
N ALA A 7 -16.92 -5.33 -17.80
CA ALA A 7 -16.25 -4.51 -16.80
C ALA A 7 -15.98 -5.30 -15.51
N VAL A 8 -16.94 -6.14 -15.07
CA VAL A 8 -16.74 -7.01 -13.90
C VAL A 8 -15.64 -8.04 -14.14
N ALA A 9 -15.60 -8.65 -15.33
CA ALA A 9 -14.55 -9.60 -15.68
C ALA A 9 -13.17 -8.93 -15.75
N SER A 10 -13.08 -7.75 -16.37
CA SER A 10 -11.85 -6.96 -16.44
C SER A 10 -11.35 -6.55 -15.06
N ASN A 11 -12.23 -6.06 -14.18
CA ASN A 11 -11.86 -5.69 -12.82
C ASN A 11 -11.32 -6.88 -12.01
N LYS A 12 -11.91 -8.07 -12.17
CA LYS A 12 -11.43 -9.30 -11.53
C LYS A 12 -10.02 -9.68 -11.98
N LEU A 13 -9.71 -9.52 -13.27
CA LEU A 13 -8.38 -9.78 -13.81
C LEU A 13 -7.35 -8.80 -13.24
N VAL A 14 -7.66 -7.50 -13.25
CA VAL A 14 -6.79 -6.46 -12.68
C VAL A 14 -6.49 -6.73 -11.20
N ARG A 15 -7.51 -7.14 -10.43
CA ARG A 15 -7.33 -7.51 -9.03
C ARG A 15 -6.41 -8.73 -8.88
N ALA A 16 -6.63 -9.79 -9.68
CA ALA A 16 -5.83 -11.01 -9.61
C ALA A 16 -4.35 -10.75 -9.94
N GLU A 17 -4.08 -10.02 -11.03
CA GLU A 17 -2.71 -9.61 -11.42
C GLU A 17 -2.03 -8.80 -10.31
N TRP A 18 -2.76 -7.88 -9.70
CA TRP A 18 -2.25 -7.09 -8.59
C TRP A 18 -1.97 -7.95 -7.34
N GLN A 19 -2.82 -8.93 -7.02
CA GLN A 19 -2.60 -9.86 -5.91
C GLN A 19 -1.38 -10.75 -6.13
N GLU A 20 -1.18 -11.29 -7.33
CA GLU A 20 0.02 -12.08 -7.67
C GLU A 20 1.30 -11.25 -7.52
N ARG A 21 1.27 -9.99 -7.99
CA ARG A 21 2.40 -9.07 -7.83
C ARG A 21 2.65 -8.74 -6.36
N LEU A 22 1.60 -8.49 -5.58
CA LEU A 22 1.76 -8.22 -4.15
C LEU A 22 2.36 -9.43 -3.41
N ALA A 23 1.93 -10.65 -3.74
CA ALA A 23 2.49 -11.88 -3.18
C ALA A 23 3.98 -12.07 -3.52
N SER A 24 4.45 -11.53 -4.66
CA SER A 24 5.87 -11.53 -5.01
C SER A 24 6.74 -10.60 -4.16
N TYR A 25 6.15 -9.70 -3.36
CA TYR A 25 6.88 -8.85 -2.42
C TYR A 25 6.74 -9.30 -0.96
N ASP A 26 5.74 -10.14 -0.69
CA ASP A 26 5.36 -10.60 0.64
C ASP A 26 5.80 -12.06 0.84
N HIS A 27 7.11 -12.25 0.95
CA HIS A 27 7.72 -13.57 1.17
C HIS A 27 7.89 -13.86 2.67
N ASP A 28 7.40 -15.03 3.11
CA ASP A 28 7.51 -15.52 4.49
C ASP A 28 8.61 -16.60 4.60
N ASP A 29 9.84 -16.23 4.21
CA ASP A 29 10.99 -17.15 4.17
C ASP A 29 11.98 -16.94 5.33
N GLY A 30 11.65 -16.06 6.28
CA GLY A 30 12.46 -15.76 7.45
C GLY A 30 13.61 -14.77 7.24
N LEU A 31 14.00 -14.46 5.98
CA LEU A 31 14.98 -13.41 5.68
C LEU A 31 14.38 -11.99 5.69
N GLY A 32 13.05 -11.92 5.67
CA GLY A 32 12.29 -10.67 5.64
C GLY A 32 11.89 -10.30 4.23
N SER A 33 10.66 -9.84 4.10
CA SER A 33 10.04 -9.54 2.81
C SER A 33 10.49 -8.16 2.31
N ASP A 34 10.41 -7.92 1.00
CA ASP A 34 10.66 -6.60 0.43
C ASP A 34 9.72 -5.55 1.04
N LEU A 35 8.51 -5.98 1.44
CA LEU A 35 7.52 -5.16 2.12
C LEU A 35 7.99 -4.75 3.53
N GLU A 36 8.59 -5.66 4.30
CA GLU A 36 9.19 -5.34 5.61
C GLU A 36 10.37 -4.38 5.47
N GLY A 37 11.23 -4.61 4.47
CA GLY A 37 12.34 -3.71 4.15
C GLY A 37 11.85 -2.31 3.81
N PHE A 38 10.85 -2.21 2.93
CA PHE A 38 10.23 -0.94 2.56
C PHE A 38 9.62 -0.20 3.74
N VAL A 39 8.85 -0.88 4.60
CA VAL A 39 8.21 -0.23 5.76
C VAL A 39 9.26 0.20 6.79
N SER A 40 10.31 -0.61 6.99
CA SER A 40 11.43 -0.31 7.88
C SER A 40 12.11 1.02 7.54
N GLU A 41 12.21 1.39 6.26
CA GLU A 41 12.77 2.69 5.83
C GLU A 41 12.03 3.88 6.45
N PHE A 42 10.70 3.79 6.61
CA PHE A 42 9.88 4.82 7.25
C PHE A 42 10.07 4.87 8.77
N HIS A 43 10.68 3.84 9.36
CA HIS A 43 10.97 3.75 10.80
C HIS A 43 12.48 3.71 11.10
N SER A 44 13.27 4.46 10.32
CA SER A 44 14.73 4.59 10.53
C SER A 44 15.49 3.26 10.44
N GLY A 45 15.02 2.34 9.60
CA GLY A 45 15.65 1.03 9.38
C GLY A 45 15.42 0.03 10.51
N LYS A 46 14.50 0.30 11.45
CA LYS A 46 14.18 -0.65 12.53
C LYS A 46 13.48 -1.89 11.96
N PRO A 47 13.91 -3.11 12.34
CA PRO A 47 13.31 -4.32 11.83
C PRO A 47 11.83 -4.40 12.22
N CYS A 48 11.01 -4.88 11.30
CA CYS A 48 9.62 -5.19 11.52
C CYS A 48 9.25 -6.50 10.85
N ARG A 49 8.17 -7.12 11.32
CA ARG A 49 7.62 -8.34 10.74
C ARG A 49 6.16 -8.18 10.40
N VAL A 50 5.75 -8.69 9.24
CA VAL A 50 4.33 -8.81 8.91
C VAL A 50 3.74 -9.91 9.79
N VAL A 51 2.90 -9.52 10.75
CA VAL A 51 2.23 -10.45 11.67
C VAL A 51 0.82 -10.81 11.24
N GLU A 52 0.22 -10.02 10.34
CA GLU A 52 -1.13 -10.28 9.83
C GLU A 52 -1.33 -9.68 8.44
N ARG A 53 -2.09 -10.40 7.61
CA ARG A 53 -2.51 -10.02 6.26
C ARG A 53 -4.02 -10.14 6.21
N PHE A 54 -4.71 -9.06 5.92
CA PHE A 54 -6.17 -9.08 5.88
C PHE A 54 -6.73 -8.14 4.85
N GLU A 55 -7.92 -8.49 4.38
CA GLU A 55 -8.64 -7.73 3.38
C GLU A 55 -9.93 -7.15 3.99
N GLY A 56 -10.11 -5.85 3.82
CA GLY A 56 -11.40 -5.18 4.00
C GLY A 56 -12.10 -4.97 2.65
N ALA A 57 -13.28 -4.39 2.66
CA ALA A 57 -14.12 -4.26 1.46
C ALA A 57 -13.43 -3.62 0.23
N PHE A 58 -12.48 -2.71 0.45
CA PHE A 58 -11.79 -1.98 -0.63
C PHE A 58 -10.28 -1.83 -0.39
N ASN A 59 -9.76 -2.45 0.68
CA ASN A 59 -8.37 -2.27 1.09
C ASN A 59 -7.74 -3.60 1.48
N TYR A 60 -6.53 -3.85 1.01
CA TYR A 60 -5.68 -4.93 1.50
C TYR A 60 -4.68 -4.34 2.50
N CYS A 61 -4.49 -5.02 3.62
CA CYS A 61 -3.75 -4.49 4.75
C CYS A 61 -2.71 -5.50 5.26
N PHE A 62 -1.55 -4.98 5.60
CA PHE A 62 -0.50 -5.67 6.34
C PHE A 62 -0.35 -5.02 7.70
N ARG A 63 -0.46 -5.81 8.77
CA ARG A 63 -0.08 -5.36 10.11
C ARG A 63 1.36 -5.75 10.35
N LEU A 64 2.20 -4.76 10.63
CA LEU A 64 3.61 -4.92 10.90
C LEU A 64 3.89 -4.67 12.37
N HIS A 65 4.56 -5.62 13.01
CA HIS A 65 5.02 -5.50 14.38
C HIS A 65 6.49 -5.09 14.41
N PHE A 66 6.83 -4.10 15.23
CA PHE A 66 8.21 -3.73 15.51
C PHE A 66 8.61 -4.29 16.88
N ASP A 67 9.71 -5.05 16.93
CA ASP A 67 10.27 -5.61 18.16
C ASP A 67 10.96 -4.50 18.98
N MET A 68 10.18 -3.58 19.54
CA MET A 68 10.66 -2.55 20.46
C MET A 68 9.77 -2.44 21.70
N ILE A 69 10.33 -1.83 22.75
CA ILE A 69 9.73 -1.61 24.09
C ILE A 69 8.32 -1.00 24.03
N ASP A 70 7.99 -0.26 22.97
CA ASP A 70 6.75 0.50 22.84
C ASP A 70 5.60 -0.26 22.12
N HIS A 71 5.85 -1.47 21.60
CA HIS A 71 4.86 -2.31 20.90
C HIS A 71 4.03 -1.56 19.84
N ASP A 72 4.69 -0.77 18.99
CA ASP A 72 4.01 -0.06 17.92
C ASP A 72 3.71 -1.00 16.75
N ASP A 73 2.43 -1.33 16.57
CA ASP A 73 1.93 -1.96 15.35
C ASP A 73 1.66 -0.90 14.29
N TRP A 74 2.22 -1.10 13.10
CA TRP A 74 1.95 -0.26 11.93
C TRP A 74 1.03 -0.97 10.97
N LEU A 75 0.23 -0.20 10.24
CA LEU A 75 -0.68 -0.72 9.24
C LEU A 75 -0.33 -0.16 7.86
N LEU A 76 0.20 -1.00 6.99
CA LEU A 76 0.37 -0.69 5.57
C LEU A 76 -0.92 -1.06 4.84
N ARG A 77 -1.49 -0.12 4.08
CA ARG A 77 -2.80 -0.28 3.44
C ARG A 77 -2.73 0.07 1.97
N PHE A 78 -3.29 -0.78 1.14
CA PHE A 78 -3.42 -0.57 -0.30
C PHE A 78 -4.90 -0.54 -0.70
N PRO A 79 -5.37 0.44 -1.49
CA PRO A 79 -6.64 0.32 -2.16
C PRO A 79 -6.56 -0.85 -3.17
N ILE A 80 -7.59 -1.69 -3.23
CA ILE A 80 -7.58 -2.87 -4.11
C ILE A 80 -7.92 -2.45 -5.54
N PRO A 81 -7.02 -2.62 -6.53
CA PRO A 81 -7.33 -2.36 -7.93
C PRO A 81 -8.45 -3.26 -8.43
N GLY A 82 -9.30 -2.75 -9.32
CA GLY A 82 -10.50 -3.45 -9.79
C GLY A 82 -11.72 -3.27 -8.87
N ASP A 83 -11.51 -3.05 -7.58
CA ASP A 83 -12.58 -2.78 -6.60
C ASP A 83 -12.73 -1.29 -6.29
N VAL A 84 -11.69 -0.50 -6.58
CA VAL A 84 -11.67 0.95 -6.43
C VAL A 84 -11.45 1.61 -7.79
N MET A 85 -12.37 2.51 -8.17
CA MET A 85 -12.32 3.24 -9.45
C MET A 85 -11.21 4.31 -9.48
N TYR A 86 -11.01 5.01 -8.37
CA TYR A 86 -10.07 6.13 -8.23
C TYR A 86 -9.16 5.90 -7.01
N PRO A 87 -8.19 4.97 -7.10
CA PRO A 87 -7.40 4.52 -5.95
C PRO A 87 -6.56 5.64 -5.33
N THR A 88 -6.02 6.53 -6.17
CA THR A 88 -5.24 7.68 -5.71
C THR A 88 -6.11 8.67 -4.93
N GLU A 89 -7.23 9.08 -5.52
CA GLU A 89 -8.16 10.03 -4.92
C GLU A 89 -8.76 9.47 -3.64
N LYS A 90 -9.02 8.16 -3.59
CA LYS A 90 -9.45 7.46 -2.37
C LYS A 90 -8.42 7.63 -1.24
N VAL A 91 -7.14 7.41 -1.52
CA VAL A 91 -6.08 7.56 -0.50
C VAL A 91 -5.96 9.02 -0.05
N ASP A 92 -5.96 9.97 -0.98
CA ASP A 92 -5.91 11.40 -0.65
C ASP A 92 -7.09 11.82 0.25
N GLN A 93 -8.31 11.34 -0.07
CA GLN A 93 -9.51 11.61 0.71
C GLN A 93 -9.45 10.97 2.10
N GLU A 94 -9.00 9.72 2.23
CA GLU A 94 -8.83 9.06 3.53
C GLU A 94 -7.84 9.85 4.42
N VAL A 95 -6.69 10.25 3.87
CA VAL A 95 -5.68 11.04 4.60
C VAL A 95 -6.23 12.41 5.00
N ALA A 96 -6.91 13.11 4.08
CA ALA A 96 -7.51 14.41 4.37
C ALA A 96 -8.55 14.33 5.50
N VAL A 97 -9.38 13.29 5.51
CA VAL A 97 -10.38 13.06 6.56
C VAL A 97 -9.72 12.73 7.90
N MET A 98 -8.71 11.86 7.92
CA MET A 98 -7.97 11.55 9.16
C MET A 98 -7.32 12.80 9.75
N ASN A 99 -6.70 13.63 8.91
CA ASN A 99 -6.14 14.92 9.35
C ASN A 99 -7.23 15.85 9.89
N PHE A 100 -8.38 15.95 9.21
CA PHE A 100 -9.50 16.75 9.68
C PHE A 100 -10.01 16.28 11.05
N ILE A 101 -10.23 14.98 11.24
CA ILE A 101 -10.70 14.41 12.51
C ILE A 101 -9.71 14.72 13.64
N THR A 102 -8.41 14.54 13.37
CA THR A 102 -7.33 14.84 14.33
C THR A 102 -7.33 16.31 14.75
N LEU A 103 -7.55 17.22 13.80
CA LEU A 103 -7.51 18.66 14.02
C LEU A 103 -8.78 19.23 14.64
N LYS A 104 -9.93 18.59 14.41
CA LYS A 104 -11.25 19.14 14.78
C LYS A 104 -11.95 18.41 15.91
N THR A 105 -11.44 17.25 16.31
CA THR A 105 -12.07 16.42 17.35
C THR A 105 -11.03 15.91 18.34
N ARG A 106 -11.50 15.31 19.44
CA ARG A 106 -10.66 14.57 20.38
C ARG A 106 -10.79 13.05 20.20
N ILE A 107 -11.40 12.60 19.10
CA ILE A 107 -11.56 11.18 18.82
C ILE A 107 -10.17 10.62 18.54
N PRO A 108 -9.69 9.61 19.30
CA PRO A 108 -8.42 8.99 19.02
C PRO A 108 -8.54 8.20 17.72
N ILE A 109 -7.70 8.51 16.75
CA ILE A 109 -7.56 7.76 15.50
C ILE A 109 -6.10 7.39 15.27
N PRO A 110 -5.81 6.38 14.44
CA PRO A 110 -4.44 6.09 14.03
C PRO A 110 -3.76 7.29 13.39
N LYS A 111 -2.45 7.44 13.64
CA LYS A 111 -1.63 8.48 13.01
C LYS A 111 -1.25 8.06 11.59
N VAL A 112 -1.40 8.96 10.63
CA VAL A 112 -0.83 8.77 9.29
C VAL A 112 0.68 9.04 9.37
N ILE A 113 1.49 8.02 9.08
CA ILE A 113 2.96 8.12 9.07
C ILE A 113 3.43 8.61 7.69
N ALA A 114 2.92 7.97 6.64
CA ALA A 114 3.19 8.31 5.26
C ALA A 114 1.99 7.91 4.39
N SER A 115 1.88 8.58 3.24
CA SER A 115 0.97 8.20 2.16
C SER A 115 1.65 8.51 0.84
N GLY A 116 1.43 7.66 -0.17
CA GLY A 116 2.10 7.79 -1.45
C GLY A 116 1.24 7.33 -2.60
N ARG A 117 1.71 7.63 -3.80
CA ARG A 117 1.13 7.17 -5.05
C ARG A 117 2.19 6.35 -5.77
N ALA A 118 1.75 5.23 -6.34
CA ALA A 118 2.54 4.53 -7.33
C ALA A 118 2.80 5.47 -8.52
N PRO A 119 4.02 5.56 -9.06
CA PRO A 119 4.21 6.22 -10.35
C PRO A 119 3.32 5.54 -11.38
N THR A 120 2.48 6.31 -12.08
CA THR A 120 1.67 5.78 -13.18
C THR A 120 2.59 5.38 -14.34
N LEU A 121 3.14 4.16 -14.33
CA LEU A 121 3.85 3.61 -15.48
C LEU A 121 2.89 2.85 -16.40
N PHE A 122 2.00 3.61 -17.04
CA PHE A 122 1.37 3.22 -18.29
C PHE A 122 1.48 4.40 -19.27
N GLY A 123 2.63 4.52 -19.94
CA GLY A 123 2.88 5.57 -20.91
C GLY A 123 4.25 5.46 -21.58
N VAL A 124 4.29 4.73 -22.71
CA VAL A 124 5.24 4.83 -23.83
C VAL A 124 6.73 4.91 -23.48
N ALA A 125 7.45 3.81 -23.76
CA ALA A 125 8.88 3.85 -23.98
C ALA A 125 9.23 4.80 -25.15
N ASN A 126 9.89 5.94 -24.88
CA ASN A 126 11.01 6.39 -25.72
C ASN A 126 11.88 7.51 -25.09
N SER A 127 13.19 7.32 -25.28
CA SER A 127 14.29 8.31 -25.30
C SER A 127 14.69 9.11 -24.04
N ARG A 128 15.76 8.62 -23.42
CA ARG A 128 17.03 9.33 -23.12
C ARG A 128 16.97 10.67 -22.34
N HIS A 129 17.18 10.61 -21.02
CA HIS A 129 18.32 11.19 -20.28
C HIS A 129 18.12 11.05 -18.75
N SER A 130 19.12 10.49 -18.06
CA SER A 130 19.49 10.66 -16.63
C SER A 130 18.36 10.68 -15.57
N LEU A 131 18.29 9.72 -14.64
CA LEU A 131 19.27 9.52 -13.58
C LEU A 131 19.25 8.06 -13.09
N LYS A 132 20.43 7.45 -13.05
CA LYS A 132 20.67 6.25 -12.25
C LYS A 132 20.67 6.68 -10.78
N TYR A 133 19.81 6.10 -9.96
CA TYR A 133 20.02 6.05 -8.51
C TYR A 133 19.74 4.64 -8.02
N GLN A 134 20.70 4.12 -7.25
CA GLN A 134 20.67 2.78 -6.64
C GLN A 134 19.76 2.82 -5.41
N GLY A 135 18.92 1.80 -5.28
CA GLY A 135 17.94 1.65 -4.20
C GLY A 135 16.68 1.04 -4.78
N SER A 136 16.45 -0.24 -4.52
CA SER A 136 15.29 -1.00 -4.96
C SER A 136 14.02 -0.48 -4.31
N HIS A 137 13.45 0.59 -4.88
CA HIS A 137 12.12 1.04 -4.50
C HIS A 137 11.07 0.21 -5.22
N LEU A 138 10.15 -0.35 -4.42
CA LEU A 138 8.92 -1.00 -4.87
C LEU A 138 8.15 -0.03 -5.78
N ASN A 139 8.26 -0.26 -7.08
CA ASN A 139 7.35 0.35 -8.04
C ASN A 139 6.05 -0.44 -7.95
N PHE A 140 4.97 0.19 -7.48
CA PHE A 140 3.62 -0.32 -7.63
C PHE A 140 3.10 0.02 -9.02
#